data_AF-A0A7H0HIP0-F1
#
_entry.id   AF-A0A7H0HIP0-F1
#
_cell.length_a   1.000
_cell.length_b   1.000
_cell.length_c   1.000
_cell.angle_alpha   90.00
_cell.angle_beta   90.00
_cell.angle_gamma   90.00
#
_symmetry.space_group_name_H-M   'P 1'
#
loop_
_entity.id
_entity.type
_entity.pdbx_description
1 polymer ?
#
loop_
_entity_poly.entity_id
_entity_poly.type
_entity_poly.pdbx_seq_one_letter_code
_entity_poly.pdbx_strand_id
1 'polypeptide(L)'
;MALLVWVPELDTGIDEIDRQHRRIVDYINKLYELRTSHDREGLGEVIGEMVDYTVSHFVFEESLMESAGYLFSGPHKKVHELFTRRVAEMQSRFEAGEDVTTELHGMLSRWLFNHIRNEDHGYVDSAKAYLRMAREASPAAEKERLKAEVLQELEQRRIKKNWLARLFDR
;
A
#
# COMPACT_ATOMS: atom_id res chain seq x y z
N MET A 1 -19.32 -20.15 3.05
CA MET A 1 -18.16 -19.32 2.66
C MET A 1 -16.93 -19.83 3.37
N ALA A 2 -15.75 -19.61 2.80
CA ALA A 2 -14.47 -20.10 3.31
C ALA A 2 -13.54 -18.91 3.62
N LEU A 3 -12.46 -19.17 4.37
CA LEU A 3 -11.37 -18.23 4.58
C LEU A 3 -10.80 -17.74 3.25
N LEU A 4 -10.49 -16.45 3.20
CA LEU A 4 -9.78 -15.83 2.10
C LEU A 4 -8.30 -16.21 2.16
N VAL A 5 -7.78 -16.63 1.01
CA VAL A 5 -6.35 -16.94 0.83
C VAL A 5 -5.79 -15.91 -0.14
N TRP A 6 -4.71 -15.23 0.26
CA TRP A 6 -4.01 -14.31 -0.62
C TRP A 6 -3.38 -15.08 -1.78
N VAL A 7 -3.48 -14.52 -2.98
CA VAL A 7 -2.88 -15.09 -4.20
C VAL A 7 -2.00 -14.04 -4.88
N PRO A 8 -0.88 -14.43 -5.54
CA PRO A 8 0.07 -13.49 -6.11
C PRO A 8 -0.52 -12.51 -7.14
N GLU A 9 -1.63 -12.86 -7.79
CA GLU A 9 -2.32 -12.00 -8.77
C GLU A 9 -2.96 -10.76 -8.16
N LEU A 10 -2.92 -10.62 -6.83
CA LEU A 10 -3.39 -9.43 -6.10
C LEU A 10 -2.23 -8.50 -5.72
N ASP A 11 -0.98 -8.91 -5.95
CA ASP A 11 0.17 -8.08 -5.65
C ASP A 11 0.26 -6.93 -6.68
N THR A 12 0.17 -5.70 -6.17
CA THR A 12 0.42 -4.48 -6.93
C THR A 12 1.92 -4.31 -7.23
N GLY A 13 2.77 -4.97 -6.43
CA GLY A 13 4.23 -4.82 -6.46
C GLY A 13 4.70 -3.50 -5.82
N ILE A 14 3.85 -2.90 -4.97
CA ILE A 14 4.21 -1.81 -4.07
C ILE A 14 4.10 -2.38 -2.67
N ASP A 15 5.24 -2.72 -2.05
CA ASP A 15 5.31 -3.49 -0.81
C ASP A 15 4.40 -2.97 0.32
N GLU A 16 4.28 -1.65 0.45
CA GLU A 16 3.42 -1.02 1.46
C GLU A 16 1.93 -1.27 1.19
N ILE A 17 1.50 -1.17 -0.07
CA ILE A 17 0.11 -1.44 -0.48
C ILE A 17 -0.22 -2.91 -0.29
N ASP A 18 0.66 -3.80 -0.78
CA ASP A 18 0.45 -5.25 -0.68
C ASP A 18 0.37 -5.71 0.79
N ARG A 19 1.16 -5.08 1.68
CA ARG A 19 1.07 -5.31 3.13
C ARG A 19 -0.26 -4.85 3.71
N GLN A 20 -0.75 -3.68 3.31
CA GLN A 20 -2.04 -3.15 3.77
C GLN A 20 -3.21 -4.02 3.28
N HIS A 21 -3.22 -4.43 2.01
CA HIS A 21 -4.26 -5.32 1.48
C HIS A 21 -4.28 -6.68 2.19
N ARG A 22 -3.11 -7.28 2.45
CA ARG A 22 -3.03 -8.54 3.23
C ARG A 22 -3.59 -8.39 4.64
N ARG A 23 -3.32 -7.24 5.28
CA ARG A 23 -3.87 -6.95 6.60
C ARG A 23 -5.40 -6.80 6.58
N ILE A 24 -5.97 -6.22 5.51
CA ILE A 24 -7.44 -6.18 5.33
C ILE A 24 -7.99 -7.60 5.17
N VAL A 25 -7.31 -8.48 4.42
CA VAL A 25 -7.69 -9.90 4.32
C VAL A 25 -7.68 -10.60 5.68
N ASP A 26 -6.68 -10.33 6.54
CA ASP A 26 -6.65 -10.87 7.90
C ASP A 26 -7.88 -10.44 8.72
N TYR A 27 -8.32 -9.18 8.61
CA TYR A 27 -9.54 -8.71 9.28
C TYR A 27 -10.80 -9.40 8.76
N ILE A 28 -10.92 -9.60 7.44
CA ILE A 28 -12.06 -10.32 6.85
C ILE A 28 -12.09 -11.77 7.33
N ASN A 29 -10.93 -12.42 7.42
CA ASN A 29 -10.81 -13.77 7.96
C ASN A 29 -11.16 -13.83 9.45
N LYS A 30 -10.70 -12.88 10.26
CA LYS A 30 -11.04 -12.80 11.68
C LYS A 30 -12.55 -12.60 11.89
N LEU A 31 -13.20 -11.79 11.06
CA LEU A 31 -14.67 -11.65 11.04
C LEU A 31 -15.37 -13.00 10.74
N TYR A 32 -14.84 -13.78 9.80
CA TYR A 32 -15.37 -15.10 9.47
C TYR A 32 -15.25 -16.09 10.64
N GLU A 33 -14.11 -16.09 11.33
CA GLU A 33 -13.85 -16.99 12.46
C GLU A 33 -14.76 -16.68 13.65
N LEU A 34 -14.84 -15.40 14.06
CA LEU A 34 -15.63 -14.95 15.21
C LEU A 34 -17.14 -15.12 15.01
N ARG A 35 -17.62 -15.13 13.77
CA ARG A 35 -19.01 -15.47 13.48
C ARG A 35 -19.41 -16.82 14.09
N THR A 36 -18.50 -17.78 14.15
CA THR A 36 -18.82 -19.14 14.65
C THR A 36 -18.89 -19.21 16.19
N SER A 37 -18.22 -18.30 16.89
CA SER A 37 -18.16 -18.28 18.36
C SER A 37 -19.32 -17.53 19.03
N HIS A 38 -20.22 -16.88 18.28
CA HIS A 38 -21.30 -16.02 18.81
C HIS A 38 -20.81 -14.92 19.75
N ASP A 39 -19.52 -14.55 19.65
CA ASP A 39 -18.91 -13.49 20.43
C ASP A 39 -19.24 -12.13 19.80
N ARG A 40 -20.34 -11.52 20.25
CA ARG A 40 -20.83 -10.26 19.71
C ARG A 40 -19.92 -9.08 20.03
N GLU A 41 -19.24 -9.10 21.18
CA GLU A 41 -18.30 -8.05 21.57
C GLU A 41 -17.07 -8.11 20.67
N GLY A 42 -16.45 -9.29 20.54
CA GLY A 42 -15.31 -9.49 19.63
C GLY A 42 -15.65 -9.21 18.16
N LEU A 43 -16.88 -9.52 17.71
CA LEU A 43 -17.35 -9.14 16.39
C LEU A 43 -17.42 -7.62 16.22
N GLY A 44 -17.92 -6.89 17.21
CA GLY A 44 -17.97 -5.43 17.19
C GLY A 44 -16.59 -4.80 17.12
N GLU A 45 -15.65 -5.29 17.93
CA GLU A 45 -14.25 -4.86 17.91
C GLU A 45 -13.61 -5.06 16.54
N VAL A 46 -13.73 -6.26 15.97
CA VAL A 46 -13.13 -6.57 14.66
C VAL A 46 -13.76 -5.78 13.53
N ILE A 47 -15.07 -5.53 13.57
CA ILE A 47 -15.74 -4.66 12.60
C ILE A 47 -15.15 -3.25 12.70
N GLY A 48 -15.07 -2.67 13.90
CA GLY A 48 -14.51 -1.33 14.11
C GLY A 48 -13.06 -1.21 13.65
N GLU A 49 -12.18 -2.12 14.09
CA GLU A 49 -10.77 -2.15 13.69
C GLU A 49 -10.59 -2.24 12.17
N MET A 50 -11.41 -3.06 11.50
CA MET A 50 -11.38 -3.22 10.06
C MET A 50 -11.85 -1.96 9.33
N VAL A 51 -12.91 -1.29 9.80
CA VAL A 51 -13.37 -0.01 9.22
C VAL A 51 -12.26 1.02 9.31
N ASP A 52 -11.71 1.23 10.50
CA ASP A 52 -10.66 2.22 10.75
C ASP A 52 -9.41 1.94 9.89
N TYR A 53 -8.99 0.67 9.83
CA TYR A 53 -7.84 0.28 9.03
C TYR A 53 -8.09 0.51 7.53
N THR A 54 -9.27 0.15 7.02
CA THR A 54 -9.62 0.32 5.60
C THR A 54 -9.66 1.80 5.22
N VAL A 55 -10.21 2.67 6.07
CA VAL A 55 -10.20 4.11 5.84
C VAL A 55 -8.77 4.66 5.83
N SER A 56 -7.92 4.22 6.76
CA SER A 56 -6.51 4.63 6.79
C SER A 56 -5.75 4.20 5.52
N HIS A 57 -6.04 3.00 5.01
CA HIS A 57 -5.50 2.50 3.75
C HIS A 57 -5.92 3.36 2.55
N PHE A 58 -7.21 3.72 2.45
CA PHE A 58 -7.68 4.61 1.38
C PHE A 58 -7.03 5.99 1.41
N VAL A 59 -6.84 6.56 2.61
CA VAL A 59 -6.13 7.84 2.77
C VAL A 59 -4.69 7.73 2.27
N PHE A 60 -4.02 6.62 2.55
CA PHE A 60 -2.67 6.36 2.06
C PHE A 60 -2.64 6.28 0.52
N GLU A 61 -3.52 5.49 -0.08
CA GLU A 61 -3.61 5.36 -1.55
C GLU A 61 -3.96 6.67 -2.23
N GLU A 62 -4.95 7.40 -1.72
CA GLU A 62 -5.36 8.70 -2.26
C GLU A 62 -4.20 9.70 -2.26
N SER A 63 -3.44 9.75 -1.16
CA SER A 63 -2.26 10.61 -1.04
C SER A 63 -1.15 10.21 -2.03
N LEU A 64 -0.95 8.90 -2.21
CA LEU A 64 0.02 8.35 -3.16
C LEU A 64 -0.39 8.67 -4.61
N MET A 65 -1.67 8.47 -4.95
CA MET A 65 -2.23 8.77 -6.27
C MET A 65 -2.12 10.25 -6.61
N GLU A 66 -2.46 11.13 -5.67
CA GLU A 66 -2.35 12.58 -5.83
C GLU A 66 -0.89 13.00 -6.05
N SER A 67 0.02 12.51 -5.20
CA SER A 67 1.46 12.80 -5.32
C SER A 67 2.06 12.28 -6.62
N ALA A 68 1.55 11.14 -7.10
CA ALA A 68 1.96 10.54 -8.37
C ALA A 68 1.32 11.19 -9.61
N GLY A 69 0.40 12.15 -9.44
CA GLY A 69 -0.31 12.80 -10.54
C GLY A 69 -1.20 11.85 -11.33
N TYR A 70 -1.76 10.82 -10.68
CA TYR A 70 -2.66 9.88 -11.35
C TYR A 70 -3.96 10.57 -11.79
N LEU A 71 -4.26 10.51 -13.10
CA LEU A 71 -5.36 11.25 -13.73
C LEU A 71 -6.75 10.86 -13.17
N PHE A 72 -6.92 9.59 -12.76
CA PHE A 72 -8.20 9.07 -12.27
C PHE A 72 -8.29 9.03 -10.74
N SER A 73 -7.45 9.78 -10.01
CA SER A 73 -7.49 9.86 -8.55
C SER A 73 -8.85 10.32 -8.00
N GLY A 74 -9.50 11.30 -8.65
CA GLY A 74 -10.84 11.77 -8.28
C GLY A 74 -11.92 10.67 -8.38
N PRO A 75 -12.08 10.01 -9.55
CA PRO A 75 -12.95 8.85 -9.69
C PRO A 75 -12.64 7.71 -8.69
N HIS A 76 -11.37 7.37 -8.48
CA HIS A 76 -10.96 6.31 -7.54
C HIS A 76 -11.39 6.64 -6.10
N LYS A 77 -11.12 7.87 -5.64
CA LYS A 77 -11.60 8.37 -4.35
C LYS A 77 -13.11 8.27 -4.21
N LYS A 78 -13.87 8.46 -5.30
CA LYS A 78 -15.33 8.32 -5.25
C LYS A 78 -15.77 6.88 -4.99
N VAL A 79 -15.04 5.90 -5.52
CA VAL A 79 -15.24 4.48 -5.25
C VAL A 79 -14.99 4.19 -3.77
N HIS A 80 -13.91 4.71 -3.18
CA HIS A 80 -13.63 4.62 -1.74
C HIS A 80 -14.76 5.22 -0.90
N GLU A 81 -15.19 6.45 -1.18
CA GLU A 81 -16.26 7.12 -0.44
C GLU A 81 -17.59 6.33 -0.45
N LEU A 82 -17.93 5.72 -1.58
CA LEU A 82 -19.13 4.87 -1.69
C LEU A 82 -19.01 3.62 -0.83
N PHE A 83 -17.84 2.98 -0.84
CA PHE A 83 -17.60 1.79 -0.05
C PHE A 83 -17.60 2.08 1.45
N THR A 84 -16.91 3.14 1.89
CA THR A 84 -16.88 3.57 3.30
C THR A 84 -18.28 3.83 3.84
N ARG A 85 -19.16 4.49 3.06
CA ARG A 85 -20.56 4.70 3.46
C ARG A 85 -21.31 3.39 3.64
N ARG A 86 -21.11 2.42 2.75
CA ARG A 86 -21.78 1.11 2.84
C ARG A 86 -21.28 0.31 4.05
N VAL A 87 -19.99 0.38 4.35
CA VAL A 87 -19.41 -0.26 5.54
C VAL A 87 -19.93 0.39 6.83
N ALA A 88 -20.00 1.73 6.88
CA ALA A 88 -20.57 2.45 8.02
C ALA A 88 -22.06 2.10 8.26
N GLU A 89 -22.84 1.93 7.20
CA GLU A 89 -24.22 1.44 7.31
C GLU A 89 -24.29 0.04 7.92
N MET A 90 -23.41 -0.88 7.52
CA MET A 90 -23.33 -2.22 8.12
C MET A 90 -22.94 -2.17 9.59
N GLN A 91 -21.97 -1.34 9.96
CA GLN A 91 -21.55 -1.15 11.34
C GLN A 91 -22.71 -0.63 12.20
N SER A 92 -23.45 0.39 11.73
CA SER A 92 -24.60 0.92 12.46
C SER A 92 -25.73 -0.11 12.64
N ARG A 93 -26.02 -0.90 11.60
CA ARG A 93 -26.99 -2.01 11.69
C ARG A 93 -26.53 -3.08 12.69
N PHE A 94 -25.24 -3.42 12.67
CA PHE A 94 -24.66 -4.32 13.65
C PHE A 94 -24.86 -3.79 15.06
N GLU A 95 -24.48 -2.54 15.34
CA GLU A 95 -24.65 -1.89 16.64
C GLU A 95 -26.11 -1.86 17.11
N ALA A 96 -27.05 -1.70 16.18
CA ALA A 96 -28.49 -1.70 16.46
C ALA A 96 -29.09 -3.08 16.81
N GLY A 97 -28.32 -4.16 16.72
CA GLY A 97 -28.79 -5.51 17.08
C GLY A 97 -28.80 -6.50 15.91
N GLU A 98 -28.67 -6.04 14.67
CA GLU A 98 -28.79 -6.91 13.51
C GLU A 98 -27.58 -7.84 13.34
N ASP A 99 -27.82 -9.07 12.89
CA ASP A 99 -26.75 -9.94 12.40
C ASP A 99 -26.45 -9.62 10.93
N VAL A 100 -25.45 -8.78 10.71
CA VAL A 100 -24.96 -8.42 9.38
C VAL A 100 -23.71 -9.21 8.98
N THR A 101 -23.20 -10.10 9.82
CA THR A 101 -21.85 -10.66 9.69
C THR A 101 -21.62 -11.39 8.37
N THR A 102 -22.60 -12.18 7.93
CA THR A 102 -22.53 -12.92 6.66
C THR A 102 -22.63 -11.98 5.45
N GLU A 103 -23.50 -10.96 5.52
CA GLU A 103 -23.65 -9.95 4.47
C GLU A 103 -22.36 -9.14 4.33
N LEU A 104 -21.85 -8.63 5.45
CA LEU A 104 -20.63 -7.84 5.56
C LEU A 104 -19.42 -8.62 5.03
N HIS A 105 -19.19 -9.84 5.51
CA HIS A 105 -18.10 -10.68 5.01
C HIS A 105 -18.16 -10.87 3.49
N GLY A 106 -19.35 -11.19 2.95
CA GLY A 106 -19.54 -11.41 1.51
C GLY A 106 -19.30 -10.14 0.69
N MET A 107 -19.76 -8.99 1.19
CA MET A 107 -19.54 -7.69 0.57
C MET A 107 -18.06 -7.32 0.55
N LEU A 108 -17.38 -7.36 1.69
CA LEU A 108 -15.97 -7.02 1.83
C LEU A 108 -15.09 -7.90 0.94
N SER A 109 -15.31 -9.22 0.98
CA SER A 109 -14.54 -10.18 0.18
C SER A 109 -14.64 -9.87 -1.31
N ARG A 110 -15.86 -9.68 -1.83
CA ARG A 110 -16.06 -9.39 -3.26
C ARG A 110 -15.51 -8.03 -3.65
N TRP A 111 -15.74 -7.02 -2.81
CA TRP A 111 -15.30 -5.67 -3.10
C TRP A 111 -13.77 -5.58 -3.15
N LEU A 112 -13.07 -6.11 -2.14
CA LEU A 112 -11.61 -6.04 -2.05
C LEU A 112 -10.94 -6.65 -3.30
N PHE A 113 -11.25 -7.90 -3.65
CA PHE A 113 -10.62 -8.53 -4.82
C PHE A 113 -10.96 -7.84 -6.13
N ASN A 114 -12.20 -7.36 -6.28
CA ASN A 114 -12.60 -6.63 -7.48
C ASN A 114 -11.92 -5.26 -7.57
N HIS A 115 -11.78 -4.57 -6.45
CA HIS A 115 -11.17 -3.26 -6.36
C HIS A 115 -9.68 -3.33 -6.66
N ILE A 116 -8.95 -4.24 -6.00
CA ILE A 116 -7.52 -4.45 -6.27
C ILE A 116 -7.28 -4.70 -7.76
N ARG A 117 -8.04 -5.64 -8.35
CA ARG A 117 -7.86 -6.08 -9.74
C ARG A 117 -8.18 -5.01 -10.78
N ASN A 118 -9.25 -4.24 -10.57
CA ASN A 118 -9.79 -3.36 -11.61
C ASN A 118 -9.49 -1.88 -11.37
N GLU A 119 -9.22 -1.48 -10.13
CA GLU A 119 -9.00 -0.08 -9.74
C GLU A 119 -7.54 0.12 -9.30
N ASP A 120 -7.05 -0.62 -8.30
CA ASP A 120 -5.72 -0.35 -7.69
C ASP A 120 -4.57 -0.56 -8.68
N HIS A 121 -4.65 -1.61 -9.51
CA HIS A 121 -3.68 -1.80 -10.59
C HIS A 121 -3.61 -0.62 -11.58
N GLY A 122 -4.67 0.19 -11.68
CA GLY A 122 -4.72 1.35 -12.57
C GLY A 122 -3.72 2.45 -12.20
N TYR A 123 -3.42 2.64 -10.91
CA TYR A 123 -2.49 3.69 -10.47
C TYR A 123 -1.04 3.20 -10.32
N VAL A 124 -0.80 1.88 -10.36
CA VAL A 124 0.50 1.26 -10.02
C VAL A 124 1.67 1.84 -10.81
N ASP A 125 1.53 2.05 -12.11
CA ASP A 125 2.62 2.56 -12.94
C ASP A 125 3.01 4.00 -12.57
N SER A 126 2.00 4.86 -12.38
CA SER A 126 2.20 6.24 -11.93
C SER A 126 2.84 6.27 -10.54
N ALA A 127 2.34 5.45 -9.61
CA ALA A 127 2.88 5.37 -8.25
C ALA A 127 4.33 4.86 -8.24
N LYS A 128 4.66 3.79 -8.99
CA LYS A 128 6.04 3.28 -9.09
C LYS A 128 6.98 4.29 -9.72
N ALA A 129 6.54 5.04 -10.74
CA ALA A 129 7.32 6.12 -11.32
C ALA A 129 7.62 7.23 -10.30
N TYR A 130 6.59 7.66 -9.57
CA TYR A 130 6.73 8.65 -8.50
C TYR A 130 7.67 8.18 -7.39
N LEU A 131 7.48 6.97 -6.86
CA LEU A 131 8.31 6.41 -5.78
C LEU A 131 9.78 6.26 -6.20
N ARG A 132 10.05 5.89 -7.45
CA ARG A 132 11.41 5.85 -8.00
C ARG A 132 12.05 7.23 -8.00
N MET A 133 11.34 8.24 -8.52
CA MET A 133 11.83 9.63 -8.56
C MET A 133 12.05 10.19 -7.15
N ALA A 134 11.11 9.94 -6.23
CA ALA A 134 11.22 10.36 -4.83
C ALA A 134 12.45 9.73 -4.14
N ARG A 135 12.75 8.46 -4.43
CA ARG A 135 13.94 7.78 -3.91
C ARG A 135 15.23 8.39 -4.45
N GLU A 136 15.28 8.69 -5.76
CA GLU A 136 16.44 9.30 -6.42
C GLU A 136 16.69 10.73 -5.96
N ALA A 137 15.63 11.48 -5.63
CA ALA A 137 15.71 12.82 -5.08
C ALA A 137 15.98 12.86 -3.55
N SER A 138 16.15 11.70 -2.90
CA SER A 138 16.32 11.65 -1.44
C SER A 138 17.70 12.18 -1.00
N PRO A 139 17.82 12.82 0.17
CA PRO A 139 19.12 13.27 0.70
C PRO A 139 20.15 12.12 0.86
N ALA A 140 19.68 10.90 1.10
CA ALA A 140 20.53 9.72 1.15
C ALA A 140 21.10 9.35 -0.23
N ALA A 141 20.26 9.38 -1.27
CA ALA A 141 20.70 9.15 -2.65
C ALA A 141 21.65 10.25 -3.12
N GLU A 142 21.38 11.51 -2.77
CA GLU A 142 22.28 12.63 -3.04
C GLU A 142 23.65 12.45 -2.35
N LYS A 143 23.65 12.07 -1.07
CA LYS A 143 24.88 11.80 -0.31
C LYS A 143 25.70 10.67 -0.92
N GLU A 144 25.07 9.56 -1.30
CA GLU A 144 25.79 8.45 -1.95
C GLU A 144 26.31 8.84 -3.34
N ARG A 145 25.56 9.64 -4.11
CA ARG A 145 26.02 10.19 -5.39
C ARG A 145 27.25 11.08 -5.23
N LEU A 146 27.22 12.04 -4.30
CA LEU A 146 28.35 12.93 -4.00
C LEU A 146 29.57 12.13 -3.53
N LYS A 147 29.38 11.14 -2.66
CA LYS A 147 30.44 10.25 -2.20
C LYS A 147 31.09 9.48 -3.36
N ALA A 148 30.30 8.95 -4.28
CA ALA A 148 30.81 8.25 -5.47
C ALA A 148 31.62 9.19 -6.39
N GLU A 149 31.13 10.41 -6.61
CA GLU A 149 31.82 11.42 -7.43
C GLU A 149 33.17 11.82 -6.82
N VAL A 150 33.22 12.06 -5.50
CA VAL A 150 34.47 12.36 -4.78
C VAL A 150 35.45 11.19 -4.87
N LEU A 151 35.00 9.95 -4.69
CA LEU A 151 35.86 8.77 -4.80
C LEU A 151 36.46 8.63 -6.21
N GLN A 152 35.64 8.86 -7.24
CA GLN A 152 36.09 8.83 -8.64
C GLN A 152 37.14 9.92 -8.90
N GLU A 153 36.94 11.13 -8.38
CA GLU A 153 37.90 12.23 -8.54
C GLU A 153 39.23 11.92 -7.83
N LEU A 154 39.18 11.38 -6.61
CA LEU A 154 40.37 10.96 -5.86
C LEU A 154 41.15 9.88 -6.61
N GLU A 155 40.44 8.92 -7.20
CA GLU A 155 41.07 7.87 -8.01
C GLU A 155 41.72 8.44 -9.28
N GLN A 156 41.05 9.35 -9.99
CA GLN A 156 41.64 10.02 -11.15
C GLN A 156 42.88 10.85 -10.77
N ARG A 157 42.85 11.56 -9.64
CA ARG A 157 44.01 12.31 -9.12
C ARG A 157 45.16 11.37 -8.78
N ARG A 158 44.88 10.22 -8.16
CA ARG A 158 45.89 9.17 -7.86
C ARG A 158 46.51 8.62 -9.14
N ILE A 159 45.70 8.30 -10.15
CA ILE A 159 46.16 7.81 -11.45
C ILE A 159 47.06 8.84 -12.13
N LYS A 160 46.64 10.12 -12.19
CA LYS A 160 47.46 11.21 -12.75
C LYS A 160 48.78 11.37 -12.00
N LYS A 161 48.77 11.33 -10.67
CA LYS A 161 49.99 11.43 -9.85
C LYS A 161 50.95 10.27 -10.12
N ASN A 162 50.44 9.05 -10.19
CA ASN A 162 51.25 7.86 -10.50
C ASN A 162 51.83 7.91 -11.92
N TRP A 163 51.07 8.42 -12.89
CA TRP A 163 51.55 8.60 -14.25
C TRP A 163 52.67 9.63 -14.34
N LEU A 164 52.53 10.78 -13.66
CA LEU A 164 53.58 11.81 -13.59
C LEU A 164 54.86 11.27 -12.94
N ALA A 165 54.77 10.55 -11.82
CA ALA A 165 55.94 9.98 -11.15
C ALA A 165 56.77 9.07 -12.09
N ARG A 166 56.09 8.24 -12.90
CA ARG A 166 56.74 7.35 -13.87
C ARG A 166 57.44 8.07 -15.03
N LEU A 167 57.09 9.32 -15.31
CA LEU A 167 57.71 10.11 -16.39
C LEU A 167 59.03 10.77 -15.97
N PHE A 168 59.22 11.04 -14.68
CA PHE A 168 60.39 11.73 -14.15
C PHE A 168 61.45 10.79 -13.53
N ASP A 169 61.16 9.50 -13.39
CA ASP A 169 62.10 8.45 -12.94
C ASP A 169 62.90 7.80 -14.10
N ARG A 170 63.27 8.57 -15.14
CA ARG A 170 64.14 8.12 -16.24
C ARG A 170 65.40 8.96 -16.37
#